data_AF-A0A954BM62-F1
#
_entry.id   AF-A0A954BM62-F1
#
_cell.length_a   1.000
_cell.length_b   1.000
_cell.length_c   1.000
_cell.angle_alpha   90.00
_cell.angle_beta   90.00
_cell.angle_gamma   90.00
#
_symmetry.space_group_name_H-M   'P 1'
#
loop_
_entity.id
_entity.type
_entity.pdbx_description
1 polymer ?
#
loop_
_entity_poly.entity_id
_entity_poly.type
_entity_poly.pdbx_seq_one_letter_code
_entity_poly.pdbx_strand_id
1 'polypeptide(L)' 'ERRIDLPTVGVSTIEGVAAAGLAGLAVEANGALLLRRAEMEAAAEGLGIFIYCFTPDEVS' A
#
# COMPACT_ATOMS: atom_id res chain seq x y z
N GLU A 1 7.80 11.16 -23.24
CA GLU A 1 6.79 10.14 -22.92
C GLU A 1 7.44 8.96 -22.20
N ARG A 2 7.50 8.98 -20.87
CA ARG A 2 7.60 7.73 -20.11
C ARG A 2 6.17 7.38 -19.74
N ARG A 3 5.60 6.38 -20.40
CA ARG A 3 4.41 5.71 -19.88
C ARG A 3 4.93 4.93 -18.65
N ILE A 4 4.83 5.55 -17.47
CA ILE A 4 5.22 4.91 -16.22
C ILE A 4 4.05 4.02 -15.84
N ASP A 5 4.22 2.71 -15.99
CA ASP A 5 3.29 1.77 -15.40
C ASP A 5 3.39 1.93 -13.89
N LEU A 6 2.30 2.39 -13.28
CA LEU A 6 2.22 2.48 -11.83
C LEU A 6 2.07 1.07 -11.26
N PRO A 7 2.87 0.68 -10.25
CA PRO A 7 2.64 -0.56 -9.53
C PRO A 7 1.24 -0.54 -8.92
N THR A 8 0.64 -1.72 -8.82
CA THR A 8 -0.70 -1.88 -8.29
C THR A 8 -0.63 -2.57 -6.93
N VAL A 9 -1.37 -2.03 -5.97
CA VAL A 9 -1.43 -2.52 -4.59
C VAL A 9 -2.87 -2.95 -4.30
N GLY A 10 -3.05 -4.12 -3.71
CA GLY A 10 -4.35 -4.69 -3.39
C GLY A 10 -4.33 -5.48 -2.08
N VAL A 11 -5.43 -6.19 -1.79
CA VAL A 11 -5.57 -7.04 -0.60
C VAL A 11 -4.43 -8.07 -0.52
N SER A 12 -4.06 -8.69 -1.64
CA SER A 12 -2.95 -9.65 -1.69
C SER A 12 -1.60 -9.06 -1.27
N THR A 13 -1.39 -7.75 -1.47
CA THR A 13 -0.20 -7.06 -0.96
C THR A 13 -0.24 -7.00 0.56
N ILE A 14 -1.38 -6.68 1.16
CA ILE A 14 -1.56 -6.64 2.62
C ILE A 14 -1.36 -8.03 3.24
N GLU A 15 -1.94 -9.07 2.63
CA GLU A 15 -1.73 -10.46 3.04
C GLU A 15 -0.25 -10.85 3.00
N GLY A 16 0.46 -10.44 1.94
CA GLY A 16 1.91 -10.66 1.82
C GLY A 16 2.72 -9.93 2.88
N VAL A 17 2.37 -8.69 3.21
CA VAL A 17 3.02 -7.91 4.29
C VAL A 17 2.84 -8.61 5.64
N ALA A 18 1.63 -9.09 5.94
CA ALA A 18 1.36 -9.84 7.15
C ALA A 18 2.10 -11.19 7.19
N ALA A 19 2.10 -11.94 6.09
CA ALA A 19 2.82 -13.22 5.98
C ALA A 19 4.34 -13.05 6.14
N ALA A 20 4.89 -11.90 5.74
CA ALA A 20 6.29 -11.55 5.93
C ALA A 20 6.63 -11.08 7.36
N GLY A 21 5.64 -10.93 8.25
CA GLY A 21 5.84 -10.42 9.61
C GLY A 21 6.21 -8.93 9.66
N LEU A 22 5.87 -8.18 8.60
CA LEU A 22 6.10 -6.74 8.56
C LEU A 22 4.99 -5.99 9.30
N ALA A 23 5.31 -4.81 9.82
CA ALA A 23 4.35 -4.00 10.56
C ALA A 23 3.36 -3.22 9.67
N GLY A 24 3.71 -2.97 8.41
CA GLY A 24 2.95 -2.04 7.57
C GLY A 24 3.41 -1.92 6.13
N LEU A 25 2.63 -1.17 5.36
CA LEU A 25 2.87 -0.80 3.97
C LEU A 25 2.89 0.73 3.83
N ALA A 26 3.98 1.27 3.27
CA ALA A 26 4.05 2.67 2.86
C ALA A 26 3.87 2.80 1.35
N VAL A 27 3.05 3.76 0.91
CA VAL A 27 2.74 4.02 -0.51
C VAL A 27 2.96 5.50 -0.82
N GLU A 28 3.75 5.79 -1.84
CA GLU A 28 3.93 7.16 -2.32
C GLU A 28 2.65 7.67 -3.00
N ALA A 29 2.25 8.90 -2.70
CA ALA A 29 1.15 9.58 -3.35
C ALA A 29 1.39 9.68 -4.86
N ASN A 30 0.43 9.20 -5.65
CA ASN A 30 0.53 9.07 -7.11
C ASN A 30 1.57 8.05 -7.61
N GLY A 31 2.25 7.32 -6.71
CA GLY A 31 3.25 6.31 -7.03
C GLY A 31 2.69 4.90 -7.20
N ALA A 32 1.41 4.66 -6.89
CA ALA A 32 0.75 3.37 -7.08
C ALA A 32 -0.76 3.48 -7.32
N LEU A 33 -1.33 2.45 -7.95
CA LEU A 33 -2.78 2.26 -8.09
C LEU A 33 -3.29 1.36 -6.94
N LEU A 34 -4.22 1.85 -6.13
CA LEU A 34 -4.87 1.05 -5.09
C LEU A 34 -6.13 0.37 -5.63
N LEU A 35 -6.15 -0.96 -5.63
CA LEU A 35 -7.33 -1.75 -5.99
C LEU A 35 -8.22 -1.92 -4.77
N ARG A 36 -9.53 -1.66 -4.94
CA ARG A 36 -10.56 -1.99 -3.93
C ARG A 36 -10.16 -1.49 -2.53
N ARG A 37 -9.86 -0.20 -2.44
CA ARG A 37 -9.34 0.46 -1.23
C ARG A 37 -10.04 0.02 0.07
N ALA A 38 -11.36 -0.04 0.09
CA ALA A 38 -12.12 -0.46 1.27
C ALA A 38 -11.83 -1.91 1.71
N GLU A 39 -11.65 -2.83 0.76
CA GLU A 39 -11.28 -4.22 1.05
C GLU A 39 -9.84 -4.30 1.59
N MET A 40 -8.93 -3.46 1.06
CA MET A 40 -7.57 -3.36 1.60
C MET A 40 -7.54 -2.82 3.02
N GLU A 41 -8.28 -1.76 3.30
CA GLU A 41 -8.37 -1.16 4.65
C GLU A 41 -8.94 -2.16 5.65
N ALA A 42 -9.99 -2.90 5.28
CA ALA A 42 -10.55 -3.95 6.13
C ALA A 42 -9.57 -5.11 6.37
N ALA A 43 -8.82 -5.53 5.35
CA ALA A 43 -7.79 -6.56 5.50
C ALA A 43 -6.64 -6.09 6.40
N ALA A 44 -6.21 -4.84 6.24
CA ALA A 44 -5.14 -4.24 7.03
C ALA A 44 -5.52 -4.15 8.51
N GLU A 45 -6.74 -3.68 8.82
CA GLU A 45 -7.30 -3.68 10.18
C GLU A 45 -7.36 -5.10 10.76
N GLY A 46 -7.89 -6.07 10.00
CA GLY A 46 -8.02 -7.46 10.45
C GLY A 46 -6.70 -8.18 10.69
N LEU A 47 -5.62 -7.74 10.02
CA LEU A 47 -4.28 -8.32 10.12
C LEU A 47 -3.33 -7.50 11.00
N GLY A 48 -3.77 -6.36 11.55
CA GLY A 48 -2.94 -5.47 12.36
C GLY A 48 -1.82 -4.78 11.59
N ILE A 49 -2.03 -4.52 10.29
CA ILE A 49 -1.07 -3.91 9.37
C ILE A 49 -1.41 -2.43 9.20
N PHE A 50 -0.46 -1.52 9.41
CA PHE A 50 -0.69 -0.11 9.09
C PHE A 50 -0.49 0.16 7.59
N ILE A 51 -1.28 1.07 7.02
CA ILE A 51 -1.06 1.62 5.69
C ILE A 51 -0.74 3.11 5.85
N TYR A 52 0.38 3.56 5.29
CA TYR A 52 0.79 4.95 5.30
C TYR A 52 0.95 5.49 3.88
N CYS A 53 0.21 6.53 3.54
CA CYS A 53 0.40 7.25 2.28
C CYS A 53 1.26 8.48 2.55
N PHE A 54 2.40 8.59 1.86
CA PHE A 54 3.32 9.72 2.01
C PHE A 54 3.49 10.47 0.69
N THR A 55 3.74 11.76 0.79
CA THR A 55 4.24 12.61 -0.29
C THR A 55 5.77 12.62 -0.24
N PRO A 56 6.47 12.79 -1.37
CA PRO A 56 7.93 12.83 -1.39
C PRO A 56 8.53 13.87 -0.43
N ASP A 57 7.82 15.00 -0.23
CA ASP A 57 8.26 16.09 0.65
C ASP A 57 8.19 15.74 2.15
N GLU A 58 7.37 14.75 2.55
CA GLU A 58 7.25 14.31 3.96
C GLU A 58 8.42 13.43 4.42
N VAL A 59 9.20 12.90 3.49
CA VAL A 59 10.28 11.91 3.75
C VAL A 59 11.67 12.41 3.32
N SER A 60 11.77 13.67 2.88
CA SER A 60 13.00 14.33 2.40
C SER A 60 13.71 15.08 3.53
#